data_AF-A0A960STI3-F1
#
_entry.id   AF-A0A960STI3-F1
#
_cell.length_a   1.000
_cell.length_b   1.000
_cell.length_c   1.000
_cell.angle_alpha   90.00
_cell.angle_beta   90.00
_cell.angle_gamma   90.00
#
_symmetry.space_group_name_H-M   'P 1'
#
loop_
_entity.id
_entity.type
_entity.pdbx_description
1 polymer ?
#
loop_
_entity_poly.entity_id
_entity_poly.type
_entity_poly.pdbx_seq_one_letter_code
_entity_poly.pdbx_strand_id
1 'polypeptide(L)'
;PANIVRFLPSIPGYAYAHRDNELFVSLFIGGTARVPLADQTVRVRQETRYPWEGRTRFTLQPERTGRFGVRLRIPGWAQNRPAPGRLYRFAETSNWRPELRVNGEGAAFEIRDGYARIERSWQAGDVIEWSLPMPVRRVLASDLIEDDRGRVALERGPVVFCLEGVDQPNGYVQNLV
;
A
#
# COMPACT_ATOMS: atom_id res chain seq x y z
N PRO A 1 -26.73 -1.67 7.32
CA PRO A 1 -26.37 -0.24 7.50
C PRO A 1 -25.46 0.03 8.73
N ALA A 2 -25.86 -0.40 9.93
CA ALA A 2 -25.17 -0.05 11.19
C ALA A 2 -23.67 -0.43 11.24
N ASN A 3 -23.28 -1.57 10.66
CA ASN A 3 -21.87 -2.00 10.67
C ASN A 3 -20.93 -1.04 9.92
N ILE A 4 -21.37 -0.52 8.76
CA ILE A 4 -20.58 0.44 7.97
C ILE A 4 -20.40 1.74 8.75
N VAL A 5 -21.47 2.22 9.40
CA VAL A 5 -21.47 3.44 10.20
C VAL A 5 -20.49 3.34 11.37
N ARG A 6 -20.37 2.16 12.00
CA ARG A 6 -19.36 1.93 13.06
C ARG A 6 -17.94 1.78 12.51
N PHE A 7 -17.77 1.17 11.34
CA PHE A 7 -16.45 0.85 10.81
C PHE A 7 -15.72 2.06 10.22
N LEU A 8 -16.40 2.89 9.41
CA LEU A 8 -15.77 4.01 8.72
C LEU A 8 -14.99 4.97 9.66
N PRO A 9 -15.53 5.37 10.83
CA PRO A 9 -14.80 6.23 11.77
C PRO A 9 -13.56 5.57 12.39
N SER A 10 -13.48 4.23 12.38
CA SER A 10 -12.36 3.49 12.96
C SER A 10 -11.16 3.36 12.01
N ILE A 11 -11.34 3.60 10.71
CA ILE A 11 -10.30 3.46 9.66
C ILE A 11 -8.96 4.13 10.01
N PRO A 12 -8.91 5.36 10.57
CA PRO A 12 -7.64 5.99 10.93
C PRO A 12 -6.78 5.16 11.89
N GLY A 13 -7.41 4.38 12.77
CA GLY A 13 -6.74 3.50 13.74
C GLY A 13 -6.01 2.31 13.11
N TYR A 14 -6.22 2.02 11.83
CA TYR A 14 -5.56 0.91 11.12
C TYR A 14 -4.34 1.37 10.29
N ALA A 15 -4.10 2.68 10.17
CA ALA A 15 -3.04 3.20 9.31
C ALA A 15 -1.64 2.94 9.87
N TYR A 16 -1.49 3.02 11.19
CA TYR A 16 -0.21 2.93 11.88
C TYR A 16 -0.26 1.89 13.01
N ALA A 17 0.88 1.28 13.29
CA ALA A 17 1.13 0.55 14.52
C ALA A 17 2.55 0.87 15.01
N HIS A 18 2.86 0.48 16.23
CA HIS A 18 4.22 0.62 16.76
C HIS A 18 4.56 -0.58 17.65
N ARG A 19 5.85 -0.88 17.72
CA ARG A 19 6.40 -1.84 18.68
C ARG A 19 7.81 -1.38 19.04
N ASP A 20 8.08 -1.23 20.32
CA ASP A 20 9.35 -0.69 20.82
C ASP A 20 9.69 0.63 20.11
N ASN A 21 10.80 0.66 19.38
CA ASN A 21 11.27 1.80 18.61
C ASN A 21 11.08 1.61 17.09
N GLU A 22 10.01 0.91 16.70
CA GLU A 22 9.64 0.67 15.30
C GLU A 22 8.25 1.27 15.03
N LEU A 23 8.19 2.18 14.06
CA LEU A 23 6.98 2.72 13.47
C LEU A 23 6.54 1.84 12.29
N PHE A 24 5.33 1.31 12.31
CA PHE A 24 4.74 0.57 11.20
C PHE A 24 3.71 1.43 10.47
N VAL A 25 3.86 1.53 9.14
CA VAL A 25 2.89 2.17 8.24
C VAL A 25 2.23 1.06 7.43
N SER A 26 0.96 0.78 7.75
CA SER A 26 0.19 -0.34 7.20
C SER A 26 -0.78 0.08 6.10
N LEU A 27 -1.37 1.28 6.18
CA LEU A 27 -2.23 1.84 5.15
C LEU A 27 -1.65 3.14 4.61
N PHE A 28 -1.84 3.37 3.31
CA PHE A 28 -1.39 4.59 2.67
C PHE A 28 -2.52 5.63 2.60
N ILE A 29 -2.75 6.35 3.69
CA ILE A 29 -3.87 7.31 3.82
C ILE A 29 -3.30 8.69 4.17
N GLY A 30 -3.65 9.70 3.38
CA GLY A 30 -3.23 11.08 3.63
C GLY A 30 -3.73 11.58 4.99
N GLY A 31 -2.85 12.21 5.77
CA GLY A 31 -3.18 12.67 7.11
C GLY A 31 -1.98 12.97 7.99
N THR A 32 -2.24 13.21 9.27
CA THR A 32 -1.20 13.39 10.29
C THR A 32 -1.51 12.48 11.47
N ALA A 33 -0.49 11.77 11.96
CA ALA A 33 -0.57 10.93 13.14
C ALA A 33 0.49 11.34 14.17
N ARG A 34 0.23 11.04 15.44
CA ARG A 34 1.23 11.03 16.51
C ARG A 34 1.36 9.58 16.95
N VAL A 35 2.57 9.03 16.85
CA VAL A 35 2.83 7.62 17.19
C VAL A 35 3.80 7.57 18.37
N PRO A 36 3.39 7.02 19.52
CA PRO A 36 4.28 6.88 20.67
C PRO A 36 5.23 5.70 20.45
N LEU A 37 6.52 5.98 20.24
CA LEU A 37 7.57 4.96 20.29
C LEU A 37 8.11 4.87 21.73
N ALA A 38 8.96 3.87 22.00
CA ALA A 38 9.50 3.63 23.34
C ALA A 38 10.15 4.88 23.97
N ASP A 39 10.94 5.64 23.20
CA ASP A 39 11.74 6.74 23.73
C ASP A 39 11.15 8.14 23.46
N GLN A 40 10.18 8.25 22.55
CA GLN A 40 9.62 9.53 22.13
C GLN A 40 8.35 9.37 21.31
N THR A 41 7.58 10.45 21.18
CA THR A 41 6.51 10.53 20.18
C THR A 41 7.07 11.01 18.86
N VAL A 42 6.66 10.35 17.76
CA VAL A 42 6.96 10.79 16.40
C VAL A 42 5.67 11.27 15.76
N ARG A 43 5.64 12.54 15.35
CA ARG A 43 4.58 13.04 14.48
C ARG A 43 4.92 12.68 13.03
N VAL A 44 3.97 12.08 12.33
CA VAL A 44 4.12 11.65 10.94
C VAL A 44 3.07 12.38 10.12
N ARG A 45 3.49 13.11 9.08
CA ARG A 45 2.60 13.67 8.07
C ARG A 45 2.73 12.84 6.81
N GLN A 46 1.61 12.31 6.33
CA GLN A 46 1.52 11.51 5.13
C GLN A 46 0.77 12.26 4.03
N GLU A 47 1.37 12.34 2.85
CA GLU A 47 0.84 13.04 1.69
C GLU A 47 0.85 12.07 0.50
N THR A 48 -0.32 11.79 -0.06
CA THR A 48 -0.46 10.82 -1.16
C THR A 48 -1.78 11.01 -1.91
N ARG A 49 -1.79 10.56 -3.16
CA ARG A 49 -3.00 10.36 -3.98
C ARG A 49 -3.43 8.88 -4.03
N TYR A 50 -2.89 8.03 -3.16
CA TYR A 50 -3.33 6.65 -2.99
C TYR A 50 -4.86 6.60 -2.75
N PRO A 51 -5.61 5.68 -3.38
CA PRO A 51 -5.14 4.52 -4.15
C PRO A 51 -4.85 4.77 -5.65
N TRP A 52 -4.95 6.00 -6.13
CA TRP A 52 -4.83 6.33 -7.56
C TRP A 52 -3.38 6.50 -8.03
N GLU A 53 -2.47 6.87 -7.12
CA GLU A 53 -1.04 6.92 -7.39
C GLU A 53 -0.28 6.19 -6.29
N GLY A 54 0.82 5.54 -6.67
CA GLY A 54 1.64 4.75 -5.75
C GLY A 54 2.71 5.55 -5.00
N ARG A 55 2.80 6.87 -5.22
CA ARG A 55 3.73 7.74 -4.51
C ARG A 55 3.14 8.20 -3.20
N THR A 56 3.90 8.07 -2.12
CA THR A 56 3.58 8.57 -0.80
C THR A 56 4.78 9.28 -0.21
N ARG A 57 4.55 10.50 0.30
CA ARG A 57 5.55 11.28 1.02
C ARG A 57 5.23 11.27 2.51
N PHE A 58 6.22 10.95 3.33
CA PHE A 58 6.15 10.99 4.78
C PHE A 58 7.11 12.05 5.30
N THR A 59 6.62 13.01 6.07
CA THR A 59 7.47 13.92 6.85
C THR A 59 7.47 13.45 8.30
N LEU A 60 8.66 13.17 8.83
CA LEU A 60 8.86 12.76 10.21
C LEU A 60 9.20 13.98 11.07
N GLN A 61 8.57 14.02 12.25
CA GLN A 61 8.79 15.05 13.26
C GLN A 61 8.92 14.34 14.62
N PRO A 62 10.06 13.66 14.87
CA PRO A 62 10.39 13.18 16.20
C PRO A 62 10.57 14.36 17.17
N GLU A 63 10.20 14.17 18.43
CA GLU A 63 10.42 15.17 19.49
C GLU A 63 11.91 15.47 19.72
N ARG A 64 12.76 14.47 19.51
CA ARG A 64 14.22 14.55 19.64
C ARG A 64 14.88 13.77 18.51
N THR A 65 16.01 14.25 18.00
CA THR A 65 16.82 13.46 17.07
C THR A 65 17.18 12.12 17.70
N GLY A 66 16.93 11.02 17.00
CA GLY A 66 17.11 9.69 17.57
C GLY A 66 17.01 8.58 16.53
N ARG A 67 17.59 7.42 16.86
CA ARG A 67 17.59 6.24 16.00
C ARG A 67 16.32 5.43 16.20
N PHE A 68 15.56 5.18 15.14
CA PHE A 68 14.38 4.29 15.18
C PHE A 68 14.08 3.69 13.80
N GLY A 69 13.33 2.59 13.80
CA GLY A 69 12.91 1.90 12.59
C GLY A 69 11.61 2.48 12.02
N VAL A 70 11.56 2.66 10.71
CA VAL A 70 10.32 2.90 9.95
C VAL A 70 10.08 1.71 9.04
N ARG A 71 8.90 1.11 9.15
CA ARG A 71 8.47 -0.05 8.38
C ARG A 71 7.30 0.34 7.48
N LEU A 72 7.55 0.38 6.18
CA LEU A 72 6.54 0.68 5.17
C LEU A 72 6.01 -0.62 4.57
N ARG A 73 4.71 -0.88 4.66
CA ARG A 73 4.12 -2.10 4.09
C ARG A 73 4.42 -2.18 2.59
N ILE A 74 4.83 -3.35 2.13
CA ILE A 74 4.93 -3.67 0.70
C ILE A 74 3.72 -4.54 0.36
N PRO A 75 2.67 -3.99 -0.27
CA PRO A 75 1.48 -4.78 -0.60
C PRO A 75 1.81 -5.98 -1.46
N GLY A 76 1.04 -7.07 -1.32
CA GLY A 76 1.27 -8.29 -2.10
C GLY A 76 1.25 -8.04 -3.61
N TRP A 77 0.34 -7.20 -4.09
CA TRP A 77 0.24 -6.83 -5.51
C TRP A 77 1.53 -6.20 -6.06
N ALA A 78 2.28 -5.46 -5.22
CA ALA A 78 3.57 -4.88 -5.57
C ALA A 78 4.71 -5.92 -5.60
N GLN A 79 4.43 -7.14 -5.10
CA GLN A 79 5.33 -8.29 -5.05
C GLN A 79 4.85 -9.44 -5.97
N ASN A 80 4.07 -9.13 -7.01
CA ASN A 80 3.49 -10.11 -7.93
C ASN A 80 2.56 -11.13 -7.26
N ARG A 81 1.88 -10.78 -6.16
CA ARG A 81 0.95 -11.65 -5.44
C ARG A 81 -0.37 -10.92 -5.15
N PRO A 82 -1.44 -11.11 -5.95
CA PRO A 82 -2.71 -10.39 -5.75
C PRO A 82 -3.35 -10.73 -4.40
N ALA A 83 -3.26 -11.99 -3.97
CA ALA A 83 -3.70 -12.46 -2.67
C ALA A 83 -2.71 -13.48 -2.09
N PRO A 84 -2.68 -13.69 -0.75
CA PRO A 84 -1.99 -14.81 -0.15
C PRO A 84 -2.53 -16.16 -0.66
N GLY A 85 -1.64 -17.15 -0.78
CA GLY A 85 -2.00 -18.50 -1.23
C GLY A 85 -1.92 -18.69 -2.75
N ARG A 86 -2.69 -19.65 -3.27
CA ARG A 86 -2.65 -20.07 -4.69
C ARG A 86 -3.98 -19.87 -5.43
N LEU A 87 -4.96 -19.22 -4.80
CA LEU A 87 -6.28 -18.99 -5.40
C LEU A 87 -6.21 -18.04 -6.59
N TYR A 88 -5.34 -17.03 -6.53
CA TYR A 88 -5.20 -16.01 -7.57
C TYR A 88 -3.74 -15.79 -7.93
N ARG A 89 -3.49 -15.52 -9.21
CA ARG A 89 -2.17 -15.16 -9.75
C ARG A 89 -2.31 -14.04 -10.75
N PHE A 90 -1.25 -13.25 -10.95
CA PHE A 90 -1.21 -12.37 -12.10
C PHE A 90 -0.92 -13.18 -13.37
N ALA A 91 -1.53 -12.80 -14.49
CA ALA A 91 -1.25 -13.41 -15.80
C ALA A 91 0.21 -13.19 -16.21
N GLU A 92 0.76 -12.00 -15.93
CA GLU A 92 2.15 -11.65 -16.16
C GLU A 92 2.90 -11.40 -14.85
N THR A 93 4.18 -11.75 -14.84
CA THR A 93 5.11 -11.31 -13.79
C THR A 93 5.69 -9.96 -14.18
N SER A 94 5.69 -9.02 -13.26
CA SER A 94 6.32 -7.71 -13.44
C SER A 94 7.71 -7.66 -12.81
N ASN A 95 8.63 -6.96 -13.45
CA ASN A 95 9.95 -6.61 -12.93
C ASN A 95 9.97 -5.27 -12.17
N TRP A 96 8.83 -4.59 -12.00
CA TRP A 96 8.74 -3.37 -11.22
C TRP A 96 9.21 -3.59 -9.78
N ARG A 97 9.81 -2.56 -9.19
CA ARG A 97 10.33 -2.57 -7.83
C ARG A 97 9.83 -1.36 -7.07
N PRO A 98 9.51 -1.51 -5.77
CA PRO A 98 9.35 -0.35 -4.90
C PRO A 98 10.63 0.50 -4.89
N GLU A 99 10.46 1.82 -4.90
CA GLU A 99 11.56 2.77 -4.77
C GLU A 99 11.41 3.57 -3.48
N LEU A 100 12.54 3.80 -2.81
CA LEU A 100 12.63 4.55 -1.58
C LEU A 100 13.64 5.67 -1.76
N ARG A 101 13.26 6.88 -1.33
CA ARG A 101 14.18 7.98 -1.13
C ARG A 101 14.06 8.52 0.28
N VAL A 102 15.19 8.97 0.83
CA VAL A 102 15.22 9.72 2.08
C VAL A 102 15.90 11.05 1.81
N ASN A 103 15.21 12.16 2.10
CA ASN A 103 15.69 13.51 1.83
C ASN A 103 16.13 13.72 0.36
N GLY A 104 15.40 13.12 -0.58
CA GLY A 104 15.65 13.23 -2.04
C GLY A 104 16.64 12.21 -2.60
N GLU A 105 17.45 11.59 -1.75
CA GLU A 105 18.48 10.61 -2.14
C GLU A 105 17.93 9.19 -2.12
N GLY A 106 18.34 8.36 -3.09
CA GLY A 106 17.98 6.94 -3.12
C GLY A 106 18.48 6.21 -1.87
N ALA A 107 17.62 5.44 -1.22
CA ALA A 107 17.93 4.75 0.02
C ALA A 107 17.68 3.25 -0.08
N ALA A 108 18.57 2.46 0.51
CA ALA A 108 18.36 1.02 0.67
C ALA A 108 17.36 0.72 1.80
N PHE A 109 16.69 -0.42 1.70
CA PHE A 109 15.81 -0.95 2.73
C PHE A 109 15.91 -2.47 2.79
N GLU A 110 15.63 -3.03 3.96
CA GLU A 110 15.50 -4.48 4.13
C GLU A 110 14.04 -4.89 4.02
N ILE A 111 13.75 -5.97 3.30
CA ILE A 111 12.40 -6.56 3.31
C ILE A 111 12.32 -7.51 4.50
N ARG A 112 11.45 -7.21 5.47
CA ARG A 112 11.14 -8.09 6.61
C ARG A 112 9.64 -8.14 6.85
N ASP A 113 9.10 -9.36 6.91
CA ASP A 113 7.69 -9.60 7.24
C ASP A 113 6.69 -8.84 6.34
N GLY A 114 7.05 -8.62 5.07
CA GLY A 114 6.23 -7.85 4.13
C GLY A 114 6.35 -6.33 4.26
N TYR A 115 7.34 -5.82 5.00
CA TYR A 115 7.63 -4.39 5.14
C TYR A 115 9.04 -4.06 4.62
N ALA A 116 9.18 -2.89 4.01
CA ALA A 116 10.46 -2.22 3.80
C ALA A 116 10.87 -1.53 5.11
N ARG A 117 11.93 -2.02 5.74
CA ARG A 117 12.46 -1.47 6.99
C ARG A 117 13.62 -0.53 6.71
N ILE A 118 13.52 0.68 7.24
CA ILE A 118 14.57 1.70 7.25
C ILE A 118 14.90 2.03 8.70
N GLU A 119 16.13 1.80 9.13
CA GLU A 119 16.57 2.13 10.48
C GLU A 119 17.76 3.10 10.41
N ARG A 120 17.56 4.31 10.92
CA ARG A 120 18.58 5.37 10.95
C ARG A 120 18.27 6.35 12.07
N SER A 121 19.21 7.28 12.29
CA SER A 121 18.92 8.48 13.09
C SER A 121 18.04 9.41 12.25
N TRP A 122 16.88 9.77 12.80
CA TRP A 122 15.92 10.68 12.21
C TRP A 122 15.85 11.96 13.02
N GLN A 123 15.67 13.08 12.34
CA GLN A 123 15.46 14.40 12.92
C GLN A 123 14.17 15.04 12.40
N ALA A 124 13.73 16.10 13.09
CA ALA A 124 12.54 16.83 12.67
C ALA A 124 12.69 17.40 11.26
N GLY A 125 11.72 17.08 10.40
CA GLY A 125 11.69 17.53 9.00
C GLY A 125 12.25 16.51 8.01
N ASP A 126 12.83 15.38 8.46
CA ASP A 126 13.25 14.32 7.55
C ASP A 126 12.07 13.78 6.74
N VAL A 127 12.35 13.45 5.48
CA VAL A 127 11.36 13.06 4.49
C VAL A 127 11.67 11.69 3.96
N ILE A 128 10.67 10.81 3.96
CA ILE A 128 10.69 9.55 3.22
C ILE A 128 9.75 9.67 2.03
N GLU A 129 10.24 9.38 0.84
CA GLU A 129 9.41 9.22 -0.35
C GLU A 129 9.39 7.74 -0.72
N TRP A 130 8.18 7.18 -0.75
CA TRP A 130 7.92 5.78 -1.05
C TRP A 130 7.11 5.68 -2.34
N SER A 131 7.60 4.93 -3.31
CA SER A 131 6.96 4.77 -4.62
C SER A 131 6.70 3.30 -4.90
N LEU A 132 5.42 2.95 -5.08
CA LEU A 132 4.98 1.63 -5.49
C LEU A 132 4.47 1.70 -6.94
N PRO A 133 5.12 1.04 -7.91
CA PRO A 133 4.61 1.02 -9.28
C PRO A 133 3.23 0.37 -9.37
N MET A 134 2.26 1.05 -9.99
CA MET A 134 0.86 0.61 -10.11
C MET A 134 0.45 0.44 -11.58
N PRO A 135 0.98 -0.57 -12.31
CA PRO A 135 0.46 -0.93 -13.62
C PRO A 135 -0.95 -1.53 -13.50
N VAL A 136 -1.70 -1.49 -14.60
CA VAL A 136 -2.88 -2.36 -14.74
C VAL A 136 -2.40 -3.80 -14.87
N ARG A 137 -3.04 -4.70 -14.15
CA ARG A 137 -2.68 -6.12 -14.07
C ARG A 137 -3.90 -6.98 -14.30
N ARG A 138 -3.66 -8.13 -14.93
CA ARG A 138 -4.65 -9.18 -15.15
C ARG A 138 -4.53 -10.23 -14.06
N VAL A 139 -5.61 -10.50 -13.34
CA VAL A 139 -5.70 -11.50 -12.27
C VAL A 139 -6.47 -12.71 -12.77
N LEU A 140 -5.84 -13.88 -12.67
CA LEU A 140 -6.40 -15.17 -13.02
C LEU A 140 -6.71 -15.96 -11.76
N ALA A 141 -7.87 -16.60 -11.74
CA ALA A 141 -8.25 -17.55 -10.72
C ALA A 141 -7.54 -18.91 -10.92
N SER A 142 -7.57 -19.73 -9.87
CA SER A 142 -7.28 -21.17 -9.96
C SER A 142 -8.33 -21.86 -10.82
N ASP A 143 -7.95 -22.86 -11.61
CA ASP A 143 -8.87 -23.62 -12.49
C ASP A 143 -9.92 -24.44 -11.71
N LEU A 144 -9.73 -24.57 -10.39
CA LEU A 144 -10.70 -25.12 -9.44
C LEU A 144 -11.91 -24.20 -9.22
N ILE A 145 -11.82 -22.92 -9.58
CA ILE A 145 -12.93 -21.96 -9.51
C ILE A 145 -13.64 -21.99 -10.86
N GLU A 146 -14.71 -22.78 -10.96
CA GLU A 146 -15.39 -23.03 -12.24
C GLU A 146 -15.99 -21.76 -12.85
N ASP A 147 -16.51 -20.87 -12.01
CA ASP A 147 -17.12 -19.60 -12.41
C ASP A 147 -16.13 -18.64 -13.10
N ASP A 148 -14.83 -18.78 -12.86
CA ASP A 148 -13.80 -17.88 -13.39
C ASP A 148 -13.01 -18.49 -14.55
N ARG A 149 -13.39 -19.69 -15.02
CA ARG A 149 -12.70 -20.34 -16.16
C ARG A 149 -12.78 -19.49 -17.42
N GLY A 150 -11.62 -19.24 -18.02
CA GLY A 150 -11.51 -18.40 -19.22
C GLY A 150 -11.78 -16.90 -18.97
N ARG A 151 -11.84 -16.47 -17.70
CA ARG A 151 -12.09 -15.07 -17.31
C ARG A 151 -10.88 -14.47 -16.62
N VAL A 152 -10.87 -13.15 -16.56
CA VAL A 152 -9.80 -12.36 -15.95
C VAL A 152 -10.39 -11.15 -15.24
N ALA A 153 -9.84 -10.81 -14.08
CA ALA A 153 -10.13 -9.54 -13.41
C ALA A 153 -9.02 -8.52 -13.68
N LEU A 154 -9.38 -7.24 -13.74
CA LEU A 154 -8.42 -6.15 -13.88
C LEU A 154 -8.18 -5.49 -12.51
N GLU A 155 -6.91 -5.29 -12.17
CA GLU A 155 -6.49 -4.66 -10.91
C GLU A 155 -5.45 -3.58 -11.20
N ARG A 156 -5.49 -2.47 -10.46
CA ARG A 156 -4.41 -1.48 -10.44
C ARG A 156 -4.14 -1.05 -9.01
N GLY A 157 -2.96 -1.41 -8.49
CA GLY A 157 -2.66 -1.19 -7.08
C GLY A 157 -3.66 -1.95 -6.18
N PRO A 158 -4.29 -1.32 -5.19
CA PRO A 158 -5.27 -1.98 -4.32
C PRO A 158 -6.70 -2.02 -4.91
N VAL A 159 -6.93 -1.49 -6.12
CA VAL A 159 -8.27 -1.34 -6.70
C VAL A 159 -8.52 -2.41 -7.74
N VAL A 160 -9.55 -3.22 -7.52
CA VAL A 160 -10.12 -4.12 -8.53
C VAL A 160 -11.15 -3.34 -9.34
N PHE A 161 -11.08 -3.46 -10.65
CA PHE A 161 -11.97 -2.78 -11.59
C PHE A 161 -13.13 -3.69 -12.01
N CYS A 162 -14.19 -3.05 -12.49
CA CYS A 162 -15.30 -3.72 -13.17
C CYS A 162 -15.65 -2.93 -14.43
N LEU A 163 -16.47 -3.55 -15.27
CA LEU A 163 -17.02 -2.91 -16.47
C LEU A 163 -18.52 -2.76 -16.23
N GLU A 164 -19.03 -1.54 -16.39
CA GLU A 164 -20.44 -1.22 -16.20
C GLU A 164 -21.07 -0.78 -17.52
N GLY A 165 -22.35 -1.13 -17.74
CA GLY A 165 -23.03 -0.88 -19.00
C GLY A 165 -23.11 0.60 -19.37
N VAL A 166 -23.14 1.50 -18.38
CA VAL A 166 -23.16 2.95 -18.59
C VAL A 166 -21.92 3.46 -19.34
N ASP A 167 -20.80 2.74 -19.25
CA ASP A 167 -19.54 3.10 -19.90
C ASP A 167 -19.37 2.45 -21.29
N GLN A 168 -20.34 1.62 -21.73
CA GLN A 168 -20.26 0.87 -22.98
C GLN A 168 -21.19 1.44 -24.05
N PRO A 169 -20.74 1.60 -25.32
CA PRO A 169 -21.55 2.19 -26.39
C PRO A 169 -22.91 1.54 -26.63
N ASN A 170 -23.03 0.24 -26.34
CA ASN A 170 -24.25 -0.55 -26.54
C ASN A 170 -24.93 -0.97 -25.22
N GLY A 171 -24.40 -0.56 -24.06
CA GLY A 171 -24.92 -0.94 -22.75
C GLY A 171 -24.61 -2.38 -22.29
N TYR A 172 -23.89 -3.18 -23.09
CA TYR A 172 -23.57 -4.57 -22.78
C TYR A 172 -22.11 -4.73 -22.36
N VAL A 173 -21.87 -5.58 -21.36
CA VAL A 173 -20.53 -5.87 -20.82
C VAL A 173 -20.10 -7.33 -20.97
N GLN A 174 -21.01 -8.19 -21.43
CA GLN A 174 -20.78 -9.65 -21.56
C GLN A 174 -20.24 -10.06 -22.95
N ASN A 175 -20.20 -9.12 -23.89
CA ASN A 175 -19.79 -9.33 -25.28
C ASN A 175 -18.38 -8.79 -25.57
N LEU A 176 -17.57 -8.60 -24.54
CA LEU A 176 -16.20 -8.11 -24.65
C LEU A 176 -15.27 -9.31 -24.83
N VAL A 177 -14.53 -9.32 -25.95
CA VAL A 177 -13.61 -10.39 -26.35
C VAL A 177 -12.20 -9.82 -26.50
#